data_AF-A0A9Q0BSI6-F1
#
_entry.id   AF-A0A9Q0BSI6-F1
#
_cell.length_a   1.000
_cell.length_b   1.000
_cell.length_c   1.000
_cell.angle_alpha   90.00
_cell.angle_beta   90.00
_cell.angle_gamma   90.00
#
_symmetry.space_group_name_H-M   'P 1'
#
loop_
_entity.id
_entity.type
_entity.pdbx_description
1 polymer ?
#
loop_
_entity_poly.entity_id
_entity_poly.type
_entity_poly.pdbx_seq_one_letter_code
_entity_poly.pdbx_strand_id
1 'polypeptide(L)'
;MSKANFGSAAFWTNDWRKSLCQCSECLSLYKELAVEFLLDAEDSAKTYEERGMKRAEENSSYEQGIRALASIDRTQQIDAITEYNRMKDKLKEYLQAFAASKKVVTEEDINRFFAGMRNENNASLGQPYFCR
;
A
#
# COMPACT_ATOMS: atom_id res chain seq x y z
N MET A 1 -35.49 -17.85 -36.81
CA MET A 1 -34.70 -16.96 -35.93
C MET A 1 -34.28 -17.76 -34.71
N SER A 2 -33.09 -18.33 -34.74
CA SER A 2 -32.57 -19.14 -33.63
C SER A 2 -32.15 -18.21 -32.49
N LYS A 3 -32.76 -18.37 -31.32
CA LYS A 3 -32.48 -17.59 -30.12
C LYS A 3 -31.02 -17.83 -29.70
N ALA A 4 -30.23 -16.76 -29.61
CA ALA A 4 -28.91 -16.82 -28.98
C ALA A 4 -29.09 -17.14 -27.49
N ASN A 5 -28.51 -18.26 -27.04
CA ASN A 5 -28.37 -18.57 -25.63
C ASN A 5 -27.29 -17.64 -25.06
N PHE A 6 -27.69 -16.67 -24.25
CA PHE A 6 -26.73 -15.92 -23.43
C PHE A 6 -26.22 -16.87 -22.35
N GLY A 7 -24.96 -17.28 -22.49
CA GLY A 7 -24.31 -18.21 -21.57
C GLY A 7 -24.34 -17.68 -20.14
N SER A 8 -24.83 -18.52 -19.22
CA SER A 8 -24.72 -18.32 -17.78
C SER A 8 -23.25 -18.15 -17.37
N ALA A 9 -22.99 -17.37 -16.32
CA ALA A 9 -21.65 -17.22 -15.76
C ALA A 9 -21.02 -18.59 -15.42
N ALA A 10 -19.80 -18.83 -15.91
CA ALA A 10 -19.03 -20.02 -15.59
C ALA A 10 -18.14 -19.73 -14.38
N PHE A 11 -18.37 -20.46 -13.28
CA PHE A 11 -17.54 -20.41 -12.09
C PHE A 11 -16.62 -21.62 -12.05
N TRP A 12 -15.33 -21.38 -11.88
CA TRP A 12 -14.29 -22.40 -11.85
C TRP A 12 -13.70 -22.50 -10.45
N THR A 13 -13.20 -23.68 -10.07
CA THR A 13 -12.51 -23.87 -8.79
C THR A 13 -11.20 -23.09 -8.75
N ASN A 14 -10.78 -22.68 -7.55
CA ASN A 14 -9.40 -22.21 -7.32
C ASN A 14 -8.45 -23.32 -7.81
N ASP A 15 -7.58 -23.03 -8.77
CA ASP A 15 -6.68 -23.96 -9.48
C ASP A 15 -7.21 -24.74 -10.70
N TRP A 16 -8.33 -24.34 -11.32
CA TRP A 16 -8.83 -25.00 -12.54
C TRP A 16 -7.80 -25.10 -13.69
N ARG A 17 -6.83 -24.20 -13.74
CA ARG A 17 -5.72 -24.25 -14.72
C ARG A 17 -4.91 -25.54 -14.62
N LYS A 18 -4.82 -26.16 -13.44
CA LYS A 18 -4.16 -27.48 -13.25
C LYS A 18 -4.94 -28.63 -13.89
N SER A 19 -6.22 -28.44 -14.18
CA SER A 19 -7.08 -29.44 -14.79
C SER A 19 -7.10 -29.36 -16.33
N LEU A 20 -6.36 -28.44 -16.93
CA LEU A 20 -6.26 -28.32 -18.38
C LEU A 20 -5.43 -29.47 -18.97
N CYS A 21 -5.95 -30.07 -20.04
CA CYS A 21 -5.28 -31.16 -20.74
C CYS A 21 -4.04 -30.64 -21.47
N GLN A 22 -2.94 -31.39 -21.42
CA GLN A 22 -1.68 -31.03 -22.08
C GLN A 22 -1.28 -32.02 -23.19
N CYS A 23 -2.25 -32.74 -23.77
CA CYS A 23 -1.99 -33.57 -24.94
C CYS A 23 -1.65 -32.71 -26.17
N SER A 24 -1.02 -33.31 -27.20
CA SER A 24 -0.60 -32.61 -28.42
C SER A 24 -1.75 -31.89 -29.15
N GLU A 25 -2.95 -32.48 -29.14
CA GLU A 25 -4.15 -31.87 -29.73
C GLU A 25 -4.59 -30.63 -28.97
N CYS A 26 -4.68 -30.71 -27.63
CA CYS A 26 -5.06 -29.56 -26.79
C CYS A 26 -4.03 -28.43 -26.84
N LEU A 27 -2.73 -28.75 -26.87
CA LEU A 27 -1.67 -27.75 -27.02
C LEU A 27 -1.77 -27.00 -28.36
N SER A 28 -2.08 -27.73 -29.44
CA SER A 28 -2.30 -27.12 -30.76
C SER A 28 -3.52 -26.20 -30.74
N LEU A 29 -4.62 -26.64 -30.12
CA LEU A 29 -5.82 -25.84 -29.93
C LEU A 29 -5.56 -24.55 -29.14
N TYR A 30 -4.83 -24.63 -28.03
CA TYR A 30 -4.52 -23.43 -27.23
C TYR A 30 -3.68 -22.43 -28.01
N LYS A 31 -2.77 -22.91 -28.86
CA LYS A 31 -1.97 -22.08 -29.75
C LYS A 31 -2.79 -21.43 -30.86
N GLU A 32 -3.70 -22.17 -31.47
CA GLU A 32 -4.62 -21.63 -32.47
C GLU A 32 -5.52 -20.53 -31.89
N LEU A 33 -5.92 -20.69 -30.63
CA LEU A 33 -6.75 -19.73 -29.91
C LEU A 33 -5.95 -18.62 -29.20
N ALA A 34 -4.62 -18.65 -29.26
CA ALA A 34 -3.72 -17.70 -28.58
C ALA A 34 -3.96 -17.60 -27.05
N VAL A 35 -4.24 -18.73 -26.40
CA VAL A 35 -4.53 -18.84 -24.95
C VAL A 35 -3.54 -19.72 -24.21
N GLU A 36 -2.34 -19.93 -24.74
CA GLU A 36 -1.31 -20.76 -24.10
C GLU A 36 -0.93 -20.29 -22.70
N PHE A 37 -1.10 -18.99 -22.41
CA PHE A 37 -0.89 -18.40 -21.08
C PHE A 37 -1.77 -19.03 -19.99
N LEU A 38 -2.89 -19.67 -20.36
CA LEU A 38 -3.74 -20.38 -19.39
C LEU A 38 -3.05 -21.60 -18.75
N LEU A 39 -2.03 -22.15 -19.41
CA LEU A 39 -1.22 -23.26 -18.88
C LEU A 39 -0.19 -22.78 -17.86
N ASP A 40 0.11 -21.48 -17.84
CA ASP A 40 1.01 -20.90 -16.84
C ASP A 40 0.24 -20.67 -15.53
N ALA A 41 0.51 -21.53 -14.55
CA ALA A 41 -0.01 -21.40 -13.20
C ALA A 41 0.53 -20.13 -12.50
N GLU A 42 1.68 -19.62 -12.94
CA GLU A 42 2.32 -18.44 -12.39
C GLU A 42 1.77 -17.13 -12.99
N ASP A 43 1.05 -17.20 -14.11
CA ASP A 43 0.37 -16.06 -14.73
C ASP A 43 -1.04 -15.82 -14.15
N SER A 44 -1.22 -16.15 -12.87
CA SER A 44 -2.48 -15.88 -12.16
C SER A 44 -2.45 -14.50 -11.54
N ALA A 45 -3.60 -13.80 -11.52
CA ALA A 45 -3.71 -12.50 -10.85
C ALA A 45 -3.26 -12.58 -9.38
N LYS A 46 -3.61 -13.68 -8.70
CA LYS A 46 -3.16 -13.98 -7.35
C LYS A 46 -1.64 -14.07 -7.26
N THR A 47 -0.99 -14.80 -8.16
CA THR A 47 0.47 -14.92 -8.19
C THR A 47 1.14 -13.58 -8.45
N TYR A 48 0.57 -12.75 -9.33
CA TYR A 48 1.05 -11.39 -9.59
C TYR A 48 0.93 -10.49 -8.35
N GLU A 49 -0.21 -10.54 -7.65
CA GLU A 49 -0.46 -9.82 -6.40
C GLU A 49 0.53 -10.25 -5.31
N GLU A 50 0.72 -11.56 -5.10
CA GLU A 50 1.66 -12.10 -4.12
C GLU A 50 3.11 -11.67 -4.41
N ARG A 51 3.53 -11.68 -5.69
CA ARG A 51 4.85 -11.15 -6.11
C ARG A 51 4.96 -9.65 -5.88
N GLY A 52 3.88 -8.90 -6.05
CA GLY A 52 3.81 -7.47 -5.71
C GLY A 52 3.94 -7.22 -4.21
N MET A 53 3.27 -8.03 -3.39
CA MET A 53 3.34 -7.93 -1.93
C MET A 53 4.74 -8.23 -1.39
N LYS A 54 5.37 -9.32 -1.85
CA LYS A 54 6.73 -9.71 -1.45
C LYS A 54 7.79 -8.66 -1.79
N ARG A 55 7.75 -8.11 -3.01
CA ARG A 55 8.67 -7.02 -3.40
C ARG A 55 8.53 -5.78 -2.52
N ALA A 56 7.33 -5.52 -2.01
CA ALA A 56 7.10 -4.41 -1.11
C ALA A 56 7.37 -4.73 0.37
N GLU A 57 7.48 -6.01 0.74
CA GLU A 57 8.05 -6.42 2.04
C GLU A 57 9.57 -6.24 2.05
N GLU A 58 10.23 -6.40 0.90
CA GLU A 58 11.67 -6.14 0.69
C GLU A 58 12.04 -4.65 0.69
N ASN A 59 11.05 -3.75 0.66
CA ASN A 59 11.27 -2.30 0.65
C ASN A 59 11.58 -1.72 2.05
N SER A 60 12.17 -0.52 2.05
CA SER A 60 12.70 0.17 3.24
C SER A 60 11.71 0.26 4.41
N SER A 61 12.24 0.33 5.64
CA SER A 61 11.48 0.55 6.88
C SER A 61 10.45 1.70 6.79
N TYR A 62 10.73 2.72 5.99
CA TYR A 62 9.81 3.82 5.71
C TYR A 62 8.54 3.36 4.97
N GLU A 63 8.68 2.50 3.97
CA GLU A 63 7.57 2.00 3.15
C GLU A 63 6.71 1.00 3.93
N GLN A 64 7.34 0.19 4.78
CA GLN A 64 6.63 -0.63 5.78
C GLN A 64 5.83 0.25 6.76
N GLY A 65 6.39 1.37 7.20
CA GLY A 65 5.67 2.34 8.05
C GLY A 65 4.45 2.97 7.36
N ILE A 66 4.58 3.35 6.09
CA ILE A 66 3.45 3.87 5.30
C ILE A 66 2.38 2.79 5.06
N ARG A 67 2.76 1.54 4.84
CA ARG A 67 1.82 0.43 4.67
C ARG A 67 1.09 0.08 5.97
N ALA A 68 1.78 0.12 7.11
CA ALA A 68 1.15 -0.03 8.42
C ALA A 68 0.10 1.08 8.66
N LEU A 69 0.43 2.33 8.30
CA LEU A 69 -0.55 3.42 8.31
C LEU A 69 -1.72 3.15 7.36
N ALA A 70 -1.45 2.67 6.14
CA ALA A 70 -2.48 2.35 5.14
C ALA A 70 -3.49 1.27 5.57
N SER A 71 -3.15 0.44 6.56
CA SER A 71 -4.02 -0.59 7.13
C SER A 71 -5.08 -0.06 8.13
N ILE A 72 -4.97 1.21 8.52
CA ILE A 72 -5.86 1.89 9.48
C ILE A 72 -7.02 2.58 8.73
N ASP A 73 -8.14 2.91 9.40
CA ASP A 73 -9.24 3.67 8.77
C ASP A 73 -8.76 4.95 8.07
N ARG A 74 -9.33 5.27 6.90
CA ARG A 74 -8.88 6.39 6.06
C ARG A 74 -8.88 7.73 6.79
N THR A 75 -9.82 7.94 7.72
CA THR A 75 -9.89 9.18 8.50
C THR A 75 -8.71 9.27 9.47
N GLN A 76 -8.44 8.16 10.17
CA GLN A 76 -7.32 8.03 11.10
C GLN A 76 -5.96 8.14 10.38
N GLN A 77 -5.86 7.67 9.14
CA GLN A 77 -4.68 7.87 8.29
C GLN A 77 -4.40 9.35 8.01
N ILE A 78 -5.43 10.10 7.63
CA ILE A 78 -5.27 11.53 7.31
C ILE A 78 -4.83 12.30 8.54
N ASP A 79 -5.43 12.01 9.70
CA ASP A 79 -5.05 12.64 10.97
C ASP A 79 -3.61 12.29 11.34
N ALA A 80 -3.22 11.02 11.22
CA ALA A 80 -1.86 10.56 11.50
C ALA A 80 -0.81 11.22 10.58
N ILE A 81 -1.08 11.32 9.28
CA ILE A 81 -0.17 11.97 8.31
C ILE A 81 -0.06 13.47 8.61
N THR A 82 -1.18 14.10 8.96
CA THR A 82 -1.23 15.54 9.29
C THR A 82 -0.40 15.82 10.53
N GLU A 83 -0.60 15.06 11.61
CA GLU A 83 0.15 15.25 12.85
C GLU A 83 1.63 14.87 12.70
N TYR A 84 1.96 13.85 11.89
CA TYR A 84 3.34 13.53 11.57
C TYR A 84 4.05 14.70 10.85
N ASN A 85 3.41 15.29 9.85
CA ASN A 85 3.98 16.44 9.13
C ASN A 85 4.16 17.64 10.06
N ARG A 86 3.18 17.92 10.91
CA ARG A 86 3.26 18.97 11.93
C ARG A 86 4.42 18.74 12.90
N MET A 87 4.59 17.51 13.41
CA MET A 87 5.71 17.13 14.28
C MET A 87 7.05 17.36 13.58
N LYS A 88 7.16 16.89 12.32
CA LYS A 88 8.37 17.01 11.50
C LYS A 88 8.75 18.47 11.28
N ASP A 89 7.78 19.33 10.93
CA ASP A 89 8.03 20.74 10.66
C ASP A 89 8.45 21.50 11.94
N LYS A 90 7.75 21.27 13.06
CA LYS A 90 8.14 21.84 14.37
C LYS A 90 9.52 21.40 14.83
N LEU A 91 9.84 20.12 14.66
CA LEU A 91 11.17 19.60 15.01
C LEU A 91 12.26 20.25 14.14
N LYS A 92 11.99 20.42 12.84
CA LYS A 92 12.90 21.10 11.92
C LYS A 92 13.14 22.55 12.34
N GLU A 93 12.08 23.30 12.65
CA GLU A 93 12.19 24.68 13.16
C GLU A 93 12.98 24.76 14.47
N TYR A 94 12.70 23.86 15.41
CA TYR A 94 13.43 23.77 16.67
C TYR A 94 14.94 23.57 16.44
N LEU A 95 15.31 22.63 15.56
CA LEU A 95 16.70 22.32 15.23
C LEU A 95 17.39 23.42 14.41
N GLN A 96 16.65 24.22 13.63
CA GLN A 96 17.22 25.36 12.88
C GLN A 96 17.87 26.40 13.81
N ALA A 97 17.33 26.61 15.02
CA ALA A 97 17.93 27.52 16.00
C ALA A 97 19.34 27.07 16.44
N PHE A 98 19.58 25.76 16.49
CA PHE A 98 20.89 25.18 16.82
C PHE A 98 21.86 25.35 15.67
N ALA A 99 21.40 25.14 14.43
CA ALA A 99 22.20 25.38 13.23
C ALA A 99 22.64 26.86 13.13
N ALA A 100 21.72 27.80 13.40
CA ALA A 100 22.01 29.24 13.38
C ALA A 100 22.99 29.65 14.49
N SER A 101 22.86 29.08 15.68
CA SER A 101 23.73 29.37 16.83
C SER A 101 25.02 28.54 16.87
N LYS A 102 25.25 27.67 15.87
CA LYS A 102 26.36 26.70 15.81
C LYS A 102 26.51 25.87 17.09
N LYS A 103 25.38 25.49 17.70
CA LYS A 103 25.34 24.65 18.90
C LYS A 103 25.13 23.19 18.49
N VAL A 104 25.81 22.29 19.20
CA VAL A 104 25.58 20.84 19.08
C VAL A 104 24.26 20.51 19.78
N VAL A 105 23.45 19.67 19.14
CA VAL A 105 22.18 19.18 19.69
C VAL A 105 22.48 18.07 20.69
N THR A 106 21.95 18.17 21.90
CA THR A 106 22.07 17.17 22.96
C THR A 106 20.80 16.32 23.10
N GLU A 107 20.89 15.19 23.81
CA GLU A 107 19.72 14.36 24.09
C GLU A 107 18.67 15.14 24.91
N GLU A 108 19.11 15.95 25.86
CA GLU A 108 18.25 16.79 26.71
C GLU A 108 17.44 17.79 25.88
N ASP A 109 18.00 18.32 24.79
CA ASP A 109 17.29 19.25 23.90
C ASP A 109 16.15 18.55 23.16
N ILE A 110 16.39 17.33 22.67
CA ILE A 110 15.36 16.51 22.03
C ILE A 110 14.26 16.13 23.03
N ASN A 111 14.64 15.70 24.24
CA ASN A 111 13.68 15.38 25.30
C ASN A 111 12.86 16.60 25.71
N ARG A 112 13.47 17.78 25.79
CA ARG A 112 12.78 19.05 26.08
C ARG A 112 11.76 19.39 24.99
N PHE A 113 12.13 19.23 23.71
CA PHE A 113 11.21 19.45 22.59
C PHE A 113 9.97 18.56 22.70
N PHE A 114 10.14 17.25 22.86
CA PHE A 114 9.00 16.32 22.94
C PHE A 114 8.18 16.50 24.22
N ALA A 115 8.79 16.87 25.34
CA ALA A 115 8.06 17.23 26.56
C ALA A 115 7.18 18.47 26.36
N GLY A 116 7.69 19.50 25.66
CA GLY A 116 6.92 20.69 25.31
C GLY A 116 5.76 20.36 24.37
N MET A 117 6.00 19.56 23.33
CA MET A 117 5.00 19.17 22.35
C MET A 117 3.84 18.37 22.96
N ARG A 118 4.10 17.51 23.97
CA ARG A 118 3.04 16.77 24.69
C ARG A 118 2.13 17.66 25.54
N ASN A 119 2.65 18.79 26.00
CA ASN A 119 1.91 19.74 26.85
C ASN A 119 1.10 20.77 26.04
N GLU A 120 1.32 20.85 24.73
CA GLU A 120 0.47 21.64 23.84
C GLU A 120 -0.86 20.92 23.62
N ASN A 121 -1.92 21.39 24.27
CA ASN A 121 -3.27 20.87 24.05
C ASN A 121 -3.65 20.99 22.56
N ASN A 122 -4.07 19.87 21.94
CA ASN A 122 -4.57 19.77 20.57
C ASN A 122 -5.95 20.44 20.39
N ALA A 123 -6.09 21.71 20.79
CA ALA A 123 -7.36 22.43 20.74
C ALA A 123 -7.67 23.08 19.38
N SER A 124 -6.84 22.87 18.36
CA SER A 124 -6.93 23.58 17.08
C SER A 124 -6.54 22.68 15.91
N LEU A 125 -7.36 21.67 15.63
CA LEU A 125 -7.38 21.06 14.31
C LEU A 125 -8.82 21.15 13.83
N GLY A 126 -9.13 22.25 13.13
CA GLY A 126 -10.36 22.34 12.37
C GLY A 126 -10.42 21.15 11.42
N GLN A 127 -11.55 20.43 11.43
CA GLN A 127 -11.78 19.33 10.51
C GLN A 127 -11.47 19.81 9.08
N PRO A 128 -10.59 19.13 8.33
CA PRO A 128 -10.43 19.44 6.92
C PRO A 128 -11.78 19.28 6.23
N TYR A 129 -12.26 20.35 5.60
CA TYR A 129 -13.50 20.34 4.84
C TYR A 129 -13.33 19.40 3.65
N PHE A 130 -13.94 18.22 3.72
CA PHE A 130 -14.07 17.33 2.58
C PHE A 130 -15.23 17.81 1.71
N CYS A 131 -14.93 18.23 0.48
CA CYS A 131 -15.95 18.36 -0.56
C CYS A 131 -16.51 16.95 -0.86
N ARG A 132 -17.84 16.82 -0.81
CA ARG A 132 -18.58 15.65 -1.29
C ARG A 132 -18.69 15.66 -2.81
#